data_AF-W2TL46-F1
#
_entry.id   AF-W2TL46-F1
#
_cell.length_a   1.000
_cell.length_b   1.000
_cell.length_c   1.000
_cell.angle_alpha   90.00
_cell.angle_beta   90.00
_cell.angle_gamma   90.00
#
_symmetry.space_group_name_H-M   'P 1'
#
loop_
_entity.id
_entity.type
_entity.pdbx_description
1 polymer ?
#
loop_
_entity_poly.entity_id
_entity_poly.type
_entity_poly.pdbx_seq_one_letter_code
_entity_poly.pdbx_strand_id
1 'polypeptide(L)'
;MLLRSNDVTEQKVKVAEAVSQEMTRQWFGDLVVNSDWNTLWLNEGFANYMKYFVLEKIFEGDLDGHNYQTSESFEPALIDDSRSSSHPVTLNTETPEKAQEFLDQVTAEKSGALLRMIKEVVGEEVFRKGIQLKAWDGSRLKMADFGEKWILQWRRELDV
;
A
#
# COMPACT_ATOMS: atom_id res chain seq x y z
N MET A 1 10.00 21.06 -6.02
CA MET A 1 11.45 21.15 -5.72
C MET A 1 12.05 19.82 -6.12
N LEU A 2 12.58 19.75 -7.35
CA LEU A 2 13.10 18.49 -7.92
C LEU A 2 14.51 18.29 -7.37
N LEU A 3 14.75 17.17 -6.69
CA LEU A 3 16.08 16.75 -6.27
C LEU A 3 16.99 16.71 -7.51
N ARG A 4 17.85 17.72 -7.67
CA ARG A 4 18.91 17.67 -8.68
C ARG A 4 19.91 16.60 -8.23
N SER A 5 19.93 15.52 -9.00
CA SER A 5 20.85 14.39 -8.96
C SER A 5 22.25 14.76 -8.45
N ASN A 6 22.54 14.33 -7.23
CA ASN A 6 23.78 13.63 -6.96
C ASN A 6 23.39 12.16 -6.82
N ASP A 7 24.03 11.27 -7.59
CA ASP A 7 23.78 9.82 -7.66
C ASP A 7 23.55 9.18 -6.26
N VAL A 8 24.30 9.64 -5.26
CA VAL A 8 24.20 9.18 -3.87
C VAL A 8 22.82 9.43 -3.22
N THR A 9 22.17 10.56 -3.48
CA THR A 9 20.86 10.86 -2.86
C THR A 9 19.76 10.00 -3.48
N GLU A 10 19.77 9.85 -4.80
CA GLU A 10 18.83 8.97 -5.51
C GLU A 10 19.00 7.52 -5.09
N GLN A 11 20.24 7.04 -4.96
CA GLN A 11 20.52 5.69 -4.44
C GLN A 11 20.00 5.50 -3.01
N LYS A 12 20.17 6.48 -2.13
CA LYS A 12 19.63 6.42 -0.76
C LYS A 12 18.11 6.31 -0.75
N VAL A 13 17.41 7.07 -1.59
CA VAL A 13 15.94 6.99 -1.72
C VAL A 13 15.53 5.60 -2.20
N LYS A 14 16.16 5.06 -3.24
CA LYS A 14 15.87 3.70 -3.77
C LYS A 14 16.12 2.59 -2.75
N VAL A 15 17.18 2.71 -1.95
CA VAL A 15 17.45 1.75 -0.85
C VAL A 15 16.38 1.87 0.23
N ALA A 16 16.05 3.09 0.65
CA ALA A 16 15.01 3.32 1.66
C ALA A 16 13.64 2.83 1.18
N GLU A 17 13.31 2.99 -0.10
CA GLU A 17 12.13 2.42 -0.74
C GLU A 17 12.07 0.90 -0.60
N ALA A 18 13.10 0.20 -1.08
CA ALA A 18 13.13 -1.27 -1.06
C ALA A 18 13.04 -1.81 0.38
N VAL A 19 13.82 -1.24 1.30
CA VAL A 19 13.81 -1.65 2.71
C VAL A 19 12.44 -1.41 3.34
N SER A 20 11.83 -0.24 3.13
CA SER A 20 10.52 0.09 3.71
C SER A 20 9.42 -0.82 3.17
N GLN A 21 9.48 -1.16 1.88
CA GLN A 21 8.53 -2.08 1.25
C GLN A 21 8.62 -3.48 1.88
N GLU A 22 9.82 -4.07 1.96
CA GLU A 22 9.99 -5.41 2.54
C GLU A 22 9.69 -5.43 4.05
N MET A 23 10.06 -4.38 4.80
CA MET A 23 9.67 -4.26 6.21
C MET A 23 8.16 -4.19 6.39
N THR A 24 7.44 -3.56 5.46
CA THR A 24 5.98 -3.52 5.48
C THR A 24 5.38 -4.90 5.20
N ARG A 25 5.96 -5.67 4.26
CA ARG A 25 5.49 -7.03 3.96
C ARG A 25 5.59 -8.00 5.14
N GLN A 26 6.55 -7.78 6.06
CA GLN A 26 6.60 -8.55 7.32
C GLN A 26 5.33 -8.39 8.17
N TRP A 27 4.66 -7.23 8.09
CA TRP A 27 3.36 -7.02 8.74
C TRP A 27 2.19 -7.43 7.82
N PHE A 28 2.17 -6.90 6.60
CA PHE A 28 1.10 -7.11 5.61
C PHE A 28 1.61 -8.01 4.48
N GLY A 29 1.47 -9.32 4.67
CA GLY A 29 2.13 -10.33 3.85
C GLY A 29 2.43 -11.58 4.66
N ASP A 30 3.22 -11.41 5.72
CA ASP A 30 3.66 -12.52 6.58
C ASP A 30 2.79 -12.68 7.83
N LEU A 31 2.52 -11.58 8.54
CA LEU A 31 1.71 -11.60 9.77
C LEU A 31 0.20 -11.55 9.48
N VAL A 32 -0.22 -10.55 8.70
CA VAL A 32 -1.56 -10.46 8.12
C VAL A 32 -1.47 -11.07 6.72
N VAL A 33 -1.90 -12.33 6.61
CA VAL A 33 -1.81 -13.11 5.38
C VAL A 33 -3.07 -12.95 4.54
N ASN A 34 -2.92 -13.09 3.22
CA ASN A 34 -4.07 -13.13 2.32
C ASN A 34 -5.05 -14.25 2.70
N SER A 35 -6.34 -13.94 2.69
CA SER A 35 -7.38 -14.97 2.85
C SER A 35 -7.54 -15.80 1.57
N ASP A 36 -7.35 -15.16 0.43
CA ASP A 36 -7.43 -15.71 -0.93
C ASP A 36 -6.67 -14.80 -1.91
N TRP A 37 -6.69 -15.13 -3.20
CA TRP A 37 -6.06 -14.31 -4.23
C TRP A 37 -6.73 -12.94 -4.43
N ASN A 38 -7.99 -12.78 -4.03
CA ASN A 38 -8.72 -11.53 -4.18
C ASN A 38 -8.24 -10.46 -3.19
N THR A 39 -7.60 -10.87 -2.08
CA THR A 39 -6.96 -9.92 -1.14
C THR A 39 -5.50 -9.63 -1.47
N LEU A 40 -4.91 -10.27 -2.49
CA LEU A 40 -3.49 -10.13 -2.82
C LEU A 40 -3.07 -8.68 -3.05
N TRP A 41 -3.92 -7.90 -3.71
CA TRP A 41 -3.69 -6.49 -3.98
C TRP A 41 -3.53 -5.65 -2.71
N LEU A 42 -4.15 -6.05 -1.58
CA LEU A 42 -4.03 -5.32 -0.31
C LEU A 42 -2.61 -5.40 0.22
N ASN A 43 -1.92 -6.54 0.08
CA ASN A 43 -0.54 -6.67 0.52
C ASN A 43 0.38 -5.73 -0.27
N GLU A 44 0.29 -5.78 -1.60
CA GLU A 44 1.10 -4.89 -2.46
C GLU A 44 0.71 -3.43 -2.28
N GLY A 45 -0.58 -3.15 -2.08
CA GLY A 45 -1.09 -1.82 -1.75
C GLY A 45 -0.51 -1.27 -0.46
N PHE A 46 -0.55 -2.03 0.64
CA PHE A 46 0.00 -1.61 1.92
C PHE A 46 1.52 -1.43 1.84
N ALA A 47 2.22 -2.37 1.19
CA ALA A 47 3.66 -2.27 0.98
C ALA A 47 4.01 -0.99 0.20
N ASN A 48 3.28 -0.67 -0.86
CA ASN A 48 3.53 0.53 -1.66
C ASN A 48 3.12 1.83 -0.94
N TYR A 49 1.98 1.85 -0.25
CA TYR A 49 1.54 3.00 0.55
C TYR A 49 2.54 3.32 1.67
N MET A 50 2.91 2.31 2.46
CA MET A 50 3.80 2.49 3.61
C MET A 50 5.21 2.87 3.18
N LYS A 51 5.70 2.37 2.05
CA LYS A 51 6.99 2.77 1.47
C LYS A 51 7.11 4.30 1.39
N TYR A 52 6.14 4.96 0.78
CA TYR A 52 6.13 6.42 0.62
C TYR A 52 5.87 7.17 1.92
N PHE A 53 4.99 6.66 2.78
CA PHE A 53 4.78 7.22 4.11
C PHE A 53 6.07 7.20 4.94
N VAL A 54 6.81 6.09 4.95
CA VAL A 54 8.05 5.93 5.71
C VAL A 54 9.17 6.78 5.14
N LEU A 55 9.28 6.90 3.82
CA LEU A 55 10.27 7.78 3.17
C LEU A 55 10.17 9.22 3.65
N GLU A 56 8.95 9.78 3.68
CA GLU A 56 8.73 11.14 4.18
C GLU A 56 9.25 11.31 5.62
N LYS A 57 9.11 10.28 6.46
CA LYS A 57 9.62 10.28 7.84
C LYS A 57 11.14 10.11 7.92
N ILE A 58 11.72 9.23 7.11
CA ILE A 58 13.18 8.99 7.08
C ILE A 58 13.93 10.25 6.66
N PHE A 59 13.39 11.00 5.70
CA PHE A 59 13.99 12.21 5.16
C PHE A 59 13.48 13.49 5.85
N GLU A 60 12.77 13.37 6.99
CA GLU A 60 12.36 14.50 7.84
C GLU A 60 11.66 15.65 7.09
N GLY A 61 10.93 15.33 6.01
CA GLY A 61 10.23 16.33 5.17
C GLY A 61 11.08 16.96 4.05
N ASP A 62 12.37 16.65 3.94
CA ASP A 62 13.19 17.02 2.77
C ASP A 62 12.69 16.34 1.47
N LEU A 63 11.98 15.22 1.64
CA LEU A 63 11.25 14.50 0.61
C LEU A 63 9.79 14.40 1.01
N ASP A 64 8.90 14.96 0.20
CA ASP A 64 7.47 14.70 0.28
C ASP A 64 7.19 13.35 -0.40
N GLY A 65 6.99 12.31 0.41
CA GLY A 65 6.86 10.94 -0.09
C GLY A 65 5.64 10.75 -0.99
N HIS A 66 4.56 11.49 -0.72
CA HIS A 66 3.31 11.40 -1.48
C HIS A 66 3.40 12.10 -2.84
N ASN A 67 4.02 13.27 -2.91
CA ASN A 67 4.29 13.93 -4.18
C ASN A 67 5.32 13.14 -5.00
N TYR A 68 6.34 12.58 -4.34
CA TYR A 68 7.32 11.70 -4.97
C TYR A 68 6.67 10.44 -5.57
N GLN A 69 5.79 9.76 -4.84
CA GLN A 69 4.97 8.66 -5.38
C GLN A 69 4.21 9.08 -6.63
N THR A 70 3.59 10.26 -6.57
CA THR A 70 2.70 10.75 -7.63
C THR A 70 3.48 10.92 -8.93
N SER A 71 4.63 11.61 -8.87
CA SER A 71 5.43 11.90 -10.06
C SER A 71 6.19 10.68 -10.58
N GLU A 72 6.79 9.88 -9.69
CA GLU A 72 7.73 8.83 -10.13
C GLU A 72 7.03 7.53 -10.55
N SER A 73 5.88 7.20 -9.96
CA SER A 73 5.28 5.88 -10.13
C SER A 73 3.80 5.88 -10.47
N PHE A 74 2.99 6.72 -9.80
CA PHE A 74 1.55 6.68 -9.99
C PHE A 74 1.10 7.30 -11.32
N GLU A 75 1.66 8.43 -11.73
CA GLU A 75 1.37 9.04 -13.04
C GLU A 75 1.69 8.08 -14.22
N PRO A 76 2.88 7.43 -14.27
CA PRO A 76 3.13 6.37 -15.25
C PRO A 76 2.12 5.22 -15.19
N ALA A 77 1.78 4.76 -13.98
CA ALA A 77 0.81 3.67 -13.81
C ALA A 77 -0.60 4.03 -14.30
N LEU A 78 -1.02 5.30 -14.20
CA LEU A 78 -2.30 5.76 -14.77
C LEU A 78 -2.32 5.68 -16.31
N ILE A 79 -1.18 5.88 -16.97
CA ILE A 79 -1.07 5.72 -18.42
C ILE A 79 -1.30 4.25 -18.78
N ASP A 80 -0.66 3.33 -18.06
CA ASP A 80 -0.85 1.89 -18.28
C ASP A 80 -2.29 1.45 -17.93
N ASP A 81 -2.87 1.97 -16.85
CA ASP A 81 -4.24 1.69 -16.43
C ASP A 81 -5.29 2.22 -17.42
N SER A 82 -4.96 3.24 -18.21
CA SER A 82 -5.84 3.79 -19.24
C SER A 82 -5.96 2.91 -20.49
N ARG A 83 -5.09 1.90 -20.65
CA ARG A 83 -5.07 1.02 -21.82
C ARG A 83 -6.15 -0.04 -21.72
N SER A 84 -6.63 -0.51 -22.87
CA SER A 84 -7.59 -1.63 -22.94
C SER A 84 -7.03 -2.96 -22.42
N SER A 85 -5.71 -3.07 -22.30
CA SER A 85 -5.01 -4.21 -21.70
C SER A 85 -4.90 -4.14 -20.18
N SER A 86 -5.36 -3.05 -19.54
CA SER A 86 -5.41 -2.96 -18.08
C SER A 86 -6.41 -3.96 -17.49
N HIS A 87 -6.41 -4.05 -16.16
CA HIS A 87 -7.31 -4.92 -15.41
C HIS A 87 -7.76 -4.24 -14.10
N PRO A 88 -8.86 -4.73 -13.48
CA PRO A 88 -9.25 -4.32 -12.14
C PRO A 88 -8.20 -4.71 -11.10
N VAL A 89 -8.11 -3.93 -10.01
CA VAL A 89 -7.25 -4.26 -8.85
C VAL A 89 -7.72 -5.53 -8.14
N THR A 90 -9.03 -5.76 -8.12
CA THR A 90 -9.60 -6.99 -7.59
C THR A 90 -9.42 -8.13 -8.58
N LEU A 91 -8.76 -9.18 -8.12
CA LEU A 91 -8.71 -10.46 -8.80
C LEU A 91 -10.04 -11.21 -8.62
N ASN A 92 -10.36 -12.07 -9.57
CA ASN A 92 -11.35 -13.14 -9.42
C ASN A 92 -10.75 -14.40 -10.03
N THR A 93 -9.72 -14.93 -9.38
CA THR A 93 -9.02 -16.13 -9.83
C THR A 93 -8.80 -17.11 -8.69
N GLU A 94 -8.83 -18.39 -9.03
CA GLU A 94 -8.52 -19.47 -8.10
C GLU A 94 -7.11 -20.04 -8.34
N THR A 95 -6.45 -19.66 -9.45
CA THR A 95 -5.15 -20.25 -9.83
C THR A 95 -3.96 -19.34 -9.49
N PRO A 96 -2.87 -19.89 -8.94
CA PRO A 96 -1.66 -19.13 -8.60
C PRO A 96 -1.01 -18.42 -9.81
N GLU A 97 -1.03 -19.06 -10.98
CA GLU A 97 -0.38 -18.53 -12.19
C GLU A 97 -1.02 -17.22 -12.63
N LYS A 98 -2.36 -17.17 -12.60
CA LYS A 98 -3.11 -15.95 -12.89
C LYS A 98 -2.92 -14.92 -11.79
N ALA A 99 -2.85 -15.32 -10.52
CA ALA A 99 -2.61 -14.37 -9.44
C ALA A 99 -1.25 -13.66 -9.60
N GLN A 100 -0.24 -14.36 -10.13
CA GLN A 100 1.09 -13.80 -10.37
C GLN A 100 1.11 -12.74 -11.49
N GLU A 101 0.26 -12.88 -12.51
CA GLU A 101 0.13 -11.88 -13.59
C GLU A 101 -0.35 -10.51 -13.06
N PHE A 102 -1.05 -10.51 -11.93
CA PHE A 102 -1.59 -9.31 -11.28
C PHE A 102 -0.66 -8.78 -10.18
N LEU A 103 0.50 -9.38 -9.97
CA LEU A 103 1.57 -8.80 -9.15
C LEU A 103 2.40 -7.84 -10.01
N ASP A 104 1.73 -6.86 -10.60
CA ASP A 104 2.30 -5.92 -11.54
C ASP A 104 2.33 -4.48 -10.97
N GLN A 105 2.93 -3.57 -11.74
CA GLN A 105 3.07 -2.17 -11.32
C GLN A 105 1.71 -1.46 -11.22
N VAL A 106 0.76 -1.76 -12.12
CA VAL A 106 -0.58 -1.15 -12.08
C VAL A 106 -1.28 -1.51 -10.77
N THR A 107 -1.22 -2.77 -10.35
CA THR A 107 -1.78 -3.22 -9.08
C THR A 107 -1.14 -2.53 -7.91
N ALA A 108 0.19 -2.53 -7.80
CA ALA A 108 0.90 -1.93 -6.67
C ALA A 108 0.61 -0.42 -6.53
N GLU A 109 0.68 0.32 -7.65
CA GLU A 109 0.49 1.77 -7.63
C GLU A 109 -0.96 2.18 -7.41
N LYS A 110 -1.91 1.54 -8.09
CA LYS A 110 -3.34 1.82 -7.92
C LYS A 110 -3.81 1.46 -6.51
N SER A 111 -3.35 0.34 -5.98
CA SER A 111 -3.70 -0.10 -4.63
C SER A 111 -3.14 0.82 -3.54
N GLY A 112 -1.89 1.23 -3.67
CA GLY A 112 -1.27 2.20 -2.75
C GLY A 112 -1.98 3.56 -2.80
N ALA A 113 -2.34 4.04 -3.99
CA ALA A 113 -3.10 5.27 -4.16
C ALA A 113 -4.52 5.18 -3.60
N LEU A 114 -5.20 4.03 -3.72
CA LEU A 114 -6.50 3.79 -3.10
C LEU A 114 -6.42 3.86 -1.57
N LEU A 115 -5.40 3.25 -0.96
CA LEU A 115 -5.18 3.34 0.49
C LEU A 115 -4.88 4.78 0.94
N ARG A 116 -4.08 5.52 0.17
CA ARG A 116 -3.85 6.95 0.41
C ARG A 116 -5.17 7.74 0.34
N MET A 117 -5.97 7.54 -0.70
CA MET A 117 -7.27 8.20 -0.85
C MET A 117 -8.20 7.89 0.32
N ILE A 118 -8.26 6.61 0.71
CA ILE A 118 -9.03 6.19 1.88
C ILE A 118 -8.57 6.91 3.15
N LYS A 119 -7.25 6.97 3.40
CA LYS A 119 -6.67 7.67 4.55
C LYS A 119 -7.07 9.16 4.57
N GLU A 120 -7.09 9.80 3.41
CA GLU A 120 -7.54 11.20 3.29
C GLU A 120 -9.05 11.35 3.56
N VAL A 121 -9.88 10.40 3.14
CA VAL A 121 -11.33 10.44 3.37
C VAL A 121 -11.69 10.22 4.84
N VAL A 122 -11.07 9.23 5.50
CA VAL A 122 -11.41 8.87 6.89
C VAL A 122 -10.59 9.64 7.93
N GLY A 123 -9.50 10.27 7.52
CA GLY A 123 -8.55 10.95 8.39
C GLY A 123 -7.47 10.01 8.96
N GLU A 124 -6.29 10.59 9.23
CA GLU A 124 -5.10 9.84 9.64
C GLU A 124 -5.31 9.06 10.95
N GLU A 125 -5.99 9.65 11.93
CA GLU A 125 -6.20 9.00 13.23
C GLU A 125 -7.06 7.74 13.10
N VAL A 126 -8.18 7.84 12.35
CA VAL A 126 -9.11 6.74 12.11
C VAL A 126 -8.44 5.66 11.26
N PHE A 127 -7.71 6.05 10.22
CA PHE A 127 -6.92 5.14 9.40
C PHE A 127 -5.90 4.37 10.24
N ARG A 128 -5.11 5.08 11.06
CA ARG A 128 -4.07 4.51 11.93
C ARG A 128 -4.67 3.55 12.96
N LYS A 129 -5.76 3.95 13.63
CA LYS A 129 -6.46 3.08 14.59
C LYS A 129 -6.97 1.81 13.91
N GLY A 130 -7.47 1.97 12.69
CA GLY A 130 -7.99 0.88 11.90
C GLY A 130 -6.94 -0.15 11.48
N ILE A 131 -5.71 0.27 11.22
CA ILE A 131 -4.60 -0.65 10.88
C ILE A 131 -3.86 -1.20 12.11
N GLN A 132 -4.08 -0.63 13.29
CA GLN A 132 -3.45 -1.09 14.53
C GLN A 132 -4.08 -2.38 15.04
N LEU A 133 -3.25 -3.42 15.19
CA LEU A 133 -3.63 -4.67 15.82
C LEU A 133 -3.65 -4.52 17.36
N LYS A 134 -4.72 -3.93 17.91
CA LYS A 134 -4.82 -3.64 19.37
C LYS A 134 -4.91 -4.87 20.29
N ALA A 135 -4.98 -6.09 19.75
CA ALA A 135 -5.08 -7.32 20.52
C ALA A 135 -4.53 -8.53 19.74
N TRP A 136 -3.29 -8.44 19.26
CA TRP A 136 -2.62 -9.57 18.63
C TRP A 136 -2.12 -10.57 19.69
N ASP A 137 -2.52 -11.83 19.56
CA ASP A 137 -2.21 -12.92 20.48
C ASP A 137 -1.01 -13.79 20.02
N GLY A 138 -0.33 -13.38 18.96
CA GLY A 138 0.75 -14.16 18.32
C GLY A 138 0.31 -14.99 17.12
N SER A 139 -1.00 -15.09 16.83
CA SER A 139 -1.51 -15.86 15.69
C SER A 139 -1.46 -15.09 14.37
N ARG A 140 -1.32 -15.80 13.24
CA ARG A 140 -1.48 -15.17 11.91
C ARG A 140 -2.92 -14.74 11.71
N LEU A 141 -3.11 -13.54 11.16
CA LEU A 141 -4.43 -12.98 10.87
C LEU A 141 -4.72 -13.08 9.38
N LYS A 142 -5.97 -13.34 8.99
CA LYS A 142 -6.38 -13.25 7.59
C LYS A 142 -6.76 -11.82 7.24
N MET A 143 -6.41 -11.39 6.02
CA MET A 143 -6.71 -10.05 5.52
C MET A 143 -8.21 -9.75 5.49
N ALA A 144 -9.07 -10.73 5.16
CA ALA A 144 -10.52 -10.58 5.24
C ALA A 144 -10.99 -10.21 6.67
N ASP A 145 -10.49 -10.91 7.69
CA ASP A 145 -10.83 -10.67 9.10
C ASP A 145 -10.31 -9.29 9.56
N PHE A 146 -9.17 -8.86 9.01
CA PHE A 146 -8.60 -7.54 9.25
C PHE A 146 -9.46 -6.44 8.62
N GLY A 147 -9.90 -6.61 7.37
CA GLY A 147 -10.75 -5.66 6.64
C GLY A 147 -12.14 -5.49 7.25
N GLU A 148 -12.77 -6.57 7.73
CA GLU A 148 -14.06 -6.46 8.44
C GLU A 148 -13.93 -5.68 9.75
N LYS A 149 -12.88 -5.95 10.54
CA LYS A 149 -12.59 -5.19 11.77
C LYS A 149 -12.38 -3.71 11.47
N TRP A 150 -11.76 -3.39 10.33
CA TRP A 150 -11.53 -2.03 9.86
C TRP A 150 -12.85 -1.28 9.57
N ILE A 151 -13.73 -1.88 8.77
CA ILE A 151 -15.04 -1.31 8.42
C ILE A 151 -15.91 -1.13 9.68
N LEU A 152 -15.90 -2.11 10.59
CA LEU A 152 -16.66 -2.03 11.83
C LEU A 152 -16.13 -0.97 12.79
N GLN A 153 -14.82 -0.72 12.79
CA GLN A 153 -14.23 0.36 13.58
C GLN A 153 -14.57 1.73 12.98
N TRP A 154 -14.51 1.88 11.66
CA TRP A 154 -14.94 3.11 10.99
C TRP A 154 -16.39 3.46 11.27
N ARG A 155 -17.33 2.50 11.17
CA ARG A 155 -18.74 2.75 11.50
C ARG A 155 -18.93 3.28 12.93
N ARG A 156 -18.16 2.75 13.88
CA ARG A 156 -18.21 3.21 15.29
C ARG A 156 -17.61 4.59 15.51
N GLU A 157 -16.59 4.97 14.75
CA GLU A 157 -15.91 6.27 14.92
C GLU A 157 -16.57 7.41 14.13
N LEU A 158 -17.39 7.10 13.12
CA LEU A 158 -18.07 8.08 12.26
C LEU A 158 -19.54 8.37 12.66
N ASP A 159 -20.07 7.77 13.74
CA ASP A 159 -21.47 7.93 14.19
C ASP A 159 -22.52 7.69 13.07
N VAL A 160 -22.30 6.66 12.22
CA VAL A 160 -23.25 6.21 11.17
C VAL A 160 -23.57 4.72 11.29
#